data_AF-A0A3L8BHY8-F1
#
_entry.id   AF-A0A3L8BHY8-F1
#
_cell.length_a   1.000
_cell.length_b   1.000
_cell.length_c   1.000
_cell.angle_alpha   90.00
_cell.angle_beta   90.00
_cell.angle_gamma   90.00
#
_symmetry.space_group_name_H-M   'P 1'
#
loop_
_entity.id
_entity.type
_entity.pdbx_description
1 polymer ?
#
loop_
_entity_poly.entity_id
_entity_poly.type
_entity_poly.pdbx_seq_one_letter_code
_entity_poly.pdbx_strand_id
1 'polypeptide(L)'
;MRALGDQGFICGYCELELNVESFPRPKIEHFHPKCDTSNAEKNWSLDWNNVFVVCAGGEQADKKLYPTPANLSCDAHKNYLDTLRKILIPPEGQLLNPLDMLECPCLFSFNKGTGELGVAEFLTMEDERYDLVDNTLKILNLNCERLKSHRREVLKSYNREIKKARMSGDADFHSKLAERWFRKKWPSFFTTRRLLLGKHAEEFLYHNE
;
A
#
# COMPACT_ATOMS: atom_id res chain seq x y z
N MET A 1 19.87 -1.08 4.57
CA MET A 1 18.92 -2.22 4.65
C MET A 1 18.47 -2.53 3.22
N ARG A 2 18.88 -3.66 2.64
CA ARG A 2 18.68 -3.98 1.21
C ARG A 2 17.19 -4.00 0.82
N ALA A 3 16.37 -4.63 1.66
CA ALA A 3 14.90 -4.72 1.50
C ALA A 3 14.17 -3.38 1.30
N LEU A 4 14.58 -2.30 1.99
CA LEU A 4 13.97 -0.98 1.78
C LEU A 4 14.28 -0.41 0.40
N GLY A 5 15.51 -0.61 -0.08
CA GLY A 5 15.90 -0.20 -1.43
C GLY A 5 15.16 -0.98 -2.49
N ASP A 6 15.03 -2.30 -2.29
CA ASP A 6 14.33 -3.21 -3.18
C ASP A 6 12.83 -2.90 -3.28
N GLN A 7 12.23 -2.35 -2.21
CA GLN A 7 10.83 -1.87 -2.19
C GLN A 7 10.68 -0.38 -2.52
N GLY A 8 11.72 0.30 -2.98
CA GLY A 8 11.60 1.70 -3.38
C GLY A 8 11.32 2.68 -2.23
N PHE A 9 11.63 2.30 -0.99
CA PHE A 9 11.49 3.10 0.23
C PHE A 9 10.05 3.48 0.58
N ILE A 10 9.13 2.54 0.45
CA ILE A 10 7.72 2.74 0.78
C ILE A 10 7.16 1.55 1.56
N CYS A 11 6.11 1.80 2.34
CA CYS A 11 5.40 0.77 3.08
C CYS A 11 4.71 -0.18 2.10
N GLY A 12 4.94 -1.49 2.25
CA GLY A 12 4.32 -2.53 1.41
C GLY A 12 2.79 -2.58 1.48
N TYR A 13 2.16 -1.87 2.43
CA TYR A 13 0.70 -1.81 2.56
C TYR A 13 0.11 -0.43 2.23
N CYS A 14 0.56 0.65 2.87
CA CYS A 14 -0.07 1.96 2.70
C CYS A 14 0.70 2.93 1.78
N GLU A 15 1.82 2.49 1.21
CA GLU A 15 2.66 3.25 0.28
C GLU A 15 3.22 4.58 0.84
N LEU A 16 3.14 4.77 2.16
CA LEU A 16 3.84 5.86 2.83
C LEU A 16 5.33 5.71 2.60
N GLU A 17 5.99 6.83 2.29
CA GLU A 17 7.43 6.88 2.20
C GLU A 17 8.07 6.51 3.54
N LEU A 18 9.07 5.65 3.46
CA LEU A 18 9.79 5.11 4.59
C LEU A 18 11.19 5.71 4.60
N ASN A 19 11.55 6.33 5.72
CA ASN A 19 12.90 6.79 5.96
C ASN A 19 13.47 6.10 7.20
N VAL A 20 14.60 5.42 7.04
CA VAL A 20 15.30 4.69 8.12
C VAL A 20 15.88 5.62 9.20
N GLU A 21 16.11 6.89 8.85
CA GLU A 21 16.57 7.94 9.75
C GLU A 21 15.40 8.61 10.47
N SER A 22 14.17 8.49 9.93
CA SER A 22 12.98 9.02 10.57
C SER A 22 12.49 8.10 11.69
N PHE A 23 11.96 8.72 12.75
CA PHE A 23 11.24 8.02 13.80
C PHE A 23 9.72 8.19 13.59
N PRO A 24 8.92 7.11 13.73
CA PRO A 24 9.30 5.74 14.02
C PRO A 24 9.95 5.03 12.82
N ARG A 25 10.87 4.11 13.10
CA ARG A 25 11.56 3.37 12.05
C ARG A 25 10.61 2.38 11.36
N PRO A 26 10.85 2.09 10.07
CA PRO A 26 10.16 1.01 9.37
C PRO A 26 10.37 -0.34 10.04
N LYS A 27 9.40 -1.25 9.89
CA LYS A 27 9.41 -2.60 10.44
C LYS A 27 9.50 -3.64 9.33
N ILE A 28 10.01 -4.83 9.68
CA ILE A 28 9.95 -6.00 8.81
C ILE A 28 8.68 -6.77 9.15
N GLU A 29 7.88 -7.04 8.14
CA GLU A 29 6.66 -7.82 8.21
C GLU A 29 6.87 -9.18 7.55
N HIS A 30 6.31 -10.21 8.18
CA HIS A 30 6.12 -11.52 7.58
C HIS A 30 4.64 -11.66 7.21
N PHE A 31 4.32 -11.98 5.95
CA PHE A 31 2.93 -12.18 5.54
C PHE A 31 2.32 -13.39 6.26
N HIS A 32 2.95 -14.54 6.02
CA HIS A 32 2.74 -15.79 6.73
C HIS A 32 3.51 -15.80 8.07
N PRO A 33 2.90 -16.22 9.18
CA PRO A 33 3.54 -16.23 10.49
C PRO A 33 4.84 -17.03 10.54
N LYS A 34 5.91 -16.41 11.05
CA LYS A 34 7.22 -17.06 11.26
C LYS A 34 7.18 -18.26 12.24
N CYS A 35 6.13 -18.35 13.06
CA CYS A 35 5.95 -19.42 14.03
C CYS A 35 5.20 -20.63 13.47
N ASP A 36 4.67 -20.56 12.25
CA ASP A 36 4.09 -21.74 11.62
C ASP A 36 5.19 -22.76 11.33
N THR A 37 4.97 -23.96 11.86
CA THR A 37 5.86 -25.13 11.74
C THR A 37 5.11 -26.34 11.19
N SER A 38 3.92 -26.13 10.63
CA SER A 38 3.07 -27.17 10.05
C SER A 38 3.74 -27.92 8.90
N ASN A 39 4.63 -27.26 8.15
CA ASN A 39 5.45 -27.85 7.11
C ASN A 39 6.94 -27.86 7.52
N ALA A 40 7.48 -29.05 7.78
CA ALA A 40 8.87 -29.23 8.21
C ALA A 40 9.92 -28.81 7.17
N GLU A 41 9.58 -28.75 5.89
CA GLU A 41 10.47 -28.32 4.81
C GLU A 41 10.44 -26.80 4.59
N LYS A 42 9.49 -26.09 5.22
CA LYS A 42 9.28 -24.66 5.04
C LYS A 42 9.70 -23.89 6.28
N ASN A 43 10.69 -23.01 6.12
CA ASN A 43 11.07 -22.05 7.16
C ASN A 43 10.55 -20.65 6.82
N TRP A 44 9.34 -20.33 7.28
CA TRP A 44 8.70 -19.04 7.03
C TRP A 44 9.48 -17.83 7.56
N SER A 45 10.33 -18.02 8.57
CA SER A 45 11.13 -16.93 9.14
C SER A 45 12.25 -16.45 8.22
N LEU A 46 12.73 -17.33 7.33
CA LEU A 46 13.84 -17.08 6.40
C LEU A 46 13.39 -16.99 4.93
N ASP A 47 12.09 -17.08 4.67
CA ASP A 47 11.55 -17.02 3.32
C ASP A 47 11.48 -15.57 2.82
N TRP A 48 12.30 -15.23 1.82
CA TRP A 48 12.30 -13.91 1.21
C TRP A 48 11.00 -13.60 0.45
N ASN A 49 10.27 -14.62 -0.02
CA ASN A 49 8.96 -14.45 -0.63
C ASN A 49 7.83 -14.30 0.42
N ASN A 50 8.20 -14.16 1.69
CA ASN A 50 7.28 -13.94 2.80
C ASN A 50 7.54 -12.62 3.54
N VAL A 51 8.57 -11.86 3.13
CA VAL A 51 9.10 -10.74 3.92
C VAL A 51 9.09 -9.44 3.14
N PHE A 52 8.57 -8.38 3.76
CA PHE A 52 8.64 -7.02 3.24
C PHE A 52 8.65 -5.96 4.34
N VAL A 53 8.97 -4.73 3.98
CA VAL A 53 9.05 -3.58 4.88
C VAL A 53 7.70 -2.86 4.96
N VAL A 54 7.28 -2.53 6.18
CA VAL A 54 6.06 -1.77 6.48
C VAL A 54 6.35 -0.57 7.36
N CYS A 55 5.39 0.36 7.44
CA CYS A 55 5.47 1.51 8.35
C CYS A 55 5.14 1.10 9.79
N ALA A 56 5.30 2.02 10.74
CA ALA A 56 4.91 1.81 12.15
C ALA A 56 3.39 1.77 12.41
N GLY A 57 2.57 1.72 11.37
CA GLY A 57 1.11 1.55 11.50
C GLY A 57 0.37 2.57 12.36
N GLY A 58 0.91 3.78 12.55
CA GLY A 58 0.28 4.83 13.36
C GLY A 58 0.40 4.66 14.88
N GLU A 59 1.13 3.64 15.36
CA GLU A 59 1.34 3.38 16.81
C GLU A 59 1.95 4.56 17.57
N GLN A 60 2.74 5.37 16.86
CA GLN A 60 3.50 6.51 17.40
C GLN A 60 3.10 7.84 16.73
N ALA A 61 1.96 7.89 16.03
CA ALA A 61 1.43 9.15 15.53
C ALA A 61 1.06 10.07 16.71
N ASP A 62 0.92 11.38 16.45
CA ASP A 62 0.37 12.30 17.44
C ASP A 62 -1.01 11.80 17.89
N LYS A 63 -1.07 11.22 19.09
CA LYS A 63 -2.29 10.60 19.64
C LYS A 63 -3.36 11.62 19.97
N LYS A 64 -3.02 12.92 20.05
CA LYS A 64 -4.01 14.00 20.20
C LYS A 64 -4.75 14.22 18.88
N LEU A 65 -4.03 14.21 17.76
CA LEU A 65 -4.60 14.41 16.44
C LEU A 65 -5.20 13.12 15.86
N TYR A 66 -4.58 11.98 16.12
CA TYR A 66 -4.94 10.68 15.58
C TYR A 66 -5.01 9.62 16.69
N PRO A 67 -6.13 9.56 17.43
CA PRO A 67 -6.26 8.63 18.55
C PRO A 67 -6.29 7.16 18.10
N THR A 68 -5.69 6.29 18.90
CA THR A 68 -5.76 4.84 18.77
C THR A 68 -7.02 4.30 19.47
N PRO A 69 -7.65 3.20 18.99
CA PRO A 69 -7.18 2.31 17.93
C PRO A 69 -7.54 2.76 16.51
N ALA A 70 -8.40 3.76 16.33
CA ALA A 70 -8.92 4.18 15.02
C ALA A 70 -7.83 4.59 14.00
N ASN A 71 -6.66 5.01 14.46
CA ASN A 71 -5.51 5.36 13.62
C ASN A 71 -4.53 4.21 13.35
N LEU A 72 -4.63 3.10 14.10
CA LEU A 72 -3.80 1.93 13.82
C LEU A 72 -4.07 1.49 12.38
N SER A 73 -3.02 1.24 11.61
CA SER A 73 -3.11 0.80 10.21
C SER A 73 -2.04 -0.23 9.90
N CYS A 74 -2.08 -0.81 8.69
CA CYS A 74 -1.08 -1.76 8.21
C CYS A 74 -0.92 -2.94 9.18
N ASP A 75 0.32 -3.34 9.45
CA ASP A 75 0.64 -4.42 10.36
C ASP A 75 0.14 -4.17 11.81
N ALA A 76 0.18 -2.92 12.28
CA ALA A 76 -0.25 -2.59 13.63
C ALA A 76 -1.76 -2.82 13.84
N HIS A 77 -2.59 -2.49 12.85
CA HIS A 77 -4.03 -2.78 12.93
C HIS A 77 -4.33 -4.27 12.75
N LYS A 78 -3.61 -4.93 11.83
CA LYS A 78 -3.69 -6.39 11.67
C LYS A 78 -3.41 -7.10 12.99
N ASN A 79 -2.30 -6.77 13.64
CA ASN A 79 -1.90 -7.32 14.94
C ASN A 79 -2.92 -6.99 16.03
N TYR A 80 -3.45 -5.77 16.06
CA TYR A 80 -4.54 -5.42 16.98
C TYR A 80 -5.77 -6.31 16.78
N LEU A 81 -6.21 -6.55 15.55
CA LEU A 81 -7.32 -7.45 15.26
C LEU A 81 -7.03 -8.92 15.62
N ASP A 82 -5.79 -9.38 15.42
CA ASP A 82 -5.33 -10.70 15.86
C ASP A 82 -5.42 -10.85 17.39
N THR A 83 -4.97 -9.84 18.16
CA THR A 83 -5.13 -9.87 19.64
C THR A 83 -6.59 -9.96 20.08
N LEU A 84 -7.52 -9.45 19.27
CA LEU A 84 -8.96 -9.53 19.48
C LEU A 84 -9.60 -10.78 18.86
N ARG A 85 -8.81 -11.64 18.21
CA ARG A 85 -9.26 -12.83 17.47
C ARG A 85 -10.32 -12.52 16.40
N LYS A 86 -10.18 -11.38 15.74
CA LYS A 86 -11.11 -10.90 14.69
C LYS A 86 -10.65 -11.23 13.27
N ILE A 87 -9.47 -11.81 13.12
CA ILE A 87 -8.92 -12.29 11.86
C ILE A 87 -8.38 -13.71 12.06
N LEU A 88 -8.25 -14.46 10.97
CA LEU A 88 -7.60 -15.76 10.95
C LEU A 88 -6.08 -15.56 10.81
N ILE A 89 -5.36 -16.52 11.38
CA ILE A 89 -3.91 -16.63 11.24
C ILE A 89 -3.65 -18.08 10.81
N PRO A 90 -3.06 -18.30 9.63
CA PRO A 90 -2.38 -17.31 8.80
C PRO A 90 -3.37 -16.51 7.90
N PRO A 91 -2.98 -15.30 7.41
CA PRO A 91 -3.92 -14.35 6.80
C PRO A 91 -4.27 -14.62 5.32
N GLU A 92 -3.72 -15.66 4.71
CA GLU A 92 -3.98 -16.06 3.33
C GLU A 92 -5.48 -16.22 3.09
N GLY A 93 -5.95 -15.70 1.96
CA GLY A 93 -7.38 -15.69 1.61
C GLY A 93 -8.22 -14.67 2.36
N GLN A 94 -7.68 -13.96 3.36
CA GLN A 94 -8.38 -12.86 4.04
C GLN A 94 -7.90 -11.47 3.62
N LEU A 95 -6.62 -11.32 3.29
CA LEU A 95 -6.10 -10.07 2.72
C LEU A 95 -5.09 -10.33 1.61
N LEU A 96 -4.90 -9.33 0.75
CA LEU A 96 -3.96 -9.36 -0.35
C LEU A 96 -2.52 -9.45 0.17
N ASN A 97 -1.75 -10.41 -0.35
CA ASN A 97 -0.32 -10.43 -0.17
C ASN A 97 0.32 -9.42 -1.14
N PRO A 98 1.01 -8.36 -0.65
CA PRO A 98 1.68 -7.40 -1.52
C PRO A 98 2.75 -8.03 -2.43
N LEU A 99 3.27 -9.20 -2.06
CA LEU A 99 4.28 -9.93 -2.84
C LEU A 99 3.68 -10.73 -4.01
N ASP A 100 2.39 -11.09 -3.94
CA ASP A 100 1.71 -11.91 -4.97
C ASP A 100 0.77 -11.07 -5.86
N MET A 101 0.72 -9.75 -5.64
CA MET A 101 -0.17 -8.87 -6.36
C MET A 101 0.21 -8.76 -7.83
N LEU A 102 -0.78 -8.89 -8.71
CA LEU A 102 -0.62 -8.63 -10.14
C LEU A 102 -0.36 -7.15 -10.38
N GLU A 103 0.54 -6.87 -11.32
CA GLU A 103 0.84 -5.50 -11.71
C GLU A 103 -0.29 -4.84 -12.46
N CYS A 104 -1.20 -5.56 -13.13
CA CYS A 104 -2.38 -5.02 -13.81
C CYS A 104 -3.53 -6.05 -13.87
N PRO A 105 -4.79 -5.65 -13.67
CA PRO A 105 -5.30 -4.29 -13.38
C PRO A 105 -5.19 -3.88 -11.90
N CYS A 106 -5.27 -2.57 -11.63
CA CYS A 106 -5.33 -2.06 -10.25
C CYS A 106 -6.65 -2.47 -9.59
N LEU A 107 -6.58 -3.19 -8.47
CA LEU A 107 -7.76 -3.72 -7.77
C LEU A 107 -8.47 -2.69 -6.89
N PHE A 108 -7.98 -1.44 -6.85
CA PHE A 108 -8.48 -0.39 -5.98
C PHE A 108 -9.09 0.76 -6.77
N SER A 109 -10.01 1.50 -6.15
CA SER A 109 -10.49 2.80 -6.59
C SER A 109 -10.02 3.91 -5.63
N PHE A 110 -10.06 5.17 -6.08
CA PHE A 110 -9.64 6.31 -5.27
C PHE A 110 -10.65 7.45 -5.31
N ASN A 111 -11.28 7.74 -4.17
CA ASN A 111 -12.16 8.89 -4.01
C ASN A 111 -11.33 10.16 -3.78
N LYS A 112 -11.27 11.02 -4.79
CA LYS A 112 -10.52 12.28 -4.75
C LYS A 112 -11.06 13.30 -3.74
N GLY A 113 -12.35 13.23 -3.40
CA GLY A 113 -12.99 14.13 -2.43
C GLY A 113 -12.62 13.78 -0.99
N THR A 114 -12.65 12.50 -0.64
CA THR A 114 -12.41 12.03 0.73
C THR A 114 -10.98 11.55 0.97
N GLY A 115 -10.25 11.16 -0.08
CA GLY A 115 -8.96 10.49 0.03
C GLY A 115 -9.06 8.99 0.35
N GLU A 116 -10.27 8.41 0.25
CA GLU A 116 -10.52 6.99 0.52
C GLU A 116 -10.12 6.12 -0.66
N LEU A 117 -9.58 4.95 -0.35
CA LEU A 117 -9.49 3.84 -1.28
C LEU A 117 -10.76 3.00 -1.19
N GLY A 118 -11.23 2.50 -2.32
CA GLY A 118 -12.31 1.52 -2.40
C GLY A 118 -11.88 0.32 -3.23
N VAL A 119 -12.80 -0.63 -3.40
CA VAL A 119 -12.66 -1.70 -4.40
C VAL A 119 -12.78 -1.07 -5.80
N ALA A 120 -12.01 -1.55 -6.77
CA ALA A 120 -12.12 -1.08 -8.15
C ALA A 120 -13.52 -1.36 -8.73
N GLU A 121 -14.03 -0.44 -9.56
CA GLU A 121 -15.41 -0.48 -10.07
C GLU A 121 -15.72 -1.71 -10.94
N PHE A 122 -14.71 -2.34 -11.54
CA PHE A 122 -14.88 -3.53 -12.37
C PHE A 122 -14.99 -4.84 -11.56
N LEU A 123 -14.64 -4.81 -10.26
CA LEU A 123 -14.80 -5.95 -9.38
C LEU A 123 -16.22 -5.91 -8.80
N THR A 124 -17.04 -6.90 -9.16
CA THR A 124 -18.39 -7.06 -8.61
C THR A 124 -18.35 -7.93 -7.36
N MET A 125 -19.45 -7.97 -6.59
CA MET A 125 -19.54 -8.81 -5.39
C MET A 125 -19.39 -10.31 -5.68
N GLU A 126 -19.61 -10.74 -6.92
CA GLU A 126 -19.43 -12.13 -7.34
C GLU A 126 -17.96 -12.47 -7.67
N ASP A 127 -17.07 -11.47 -7.78
CA ASP A 127 -15.65 -11.68 -8.01
C ASP A 127 -14.96 -12.10 -6.69
N GLU A 128 -14.25 -13.22 -6.71
CA GLU A 128 -13.52 -13.74 -5.54
C GLU A 128 -12.50 -12.75 -4.96
N ARG A 129 -12.00 -11.82 -5.79
CA ARG A 129 -11.06 -10.78 -5.38
C ARG A 129 -11.74 -9.62 -4.67
N TYR A 130 -13.06 -9.45 -4.83
CA TYR A 130 -13.79 -8.35 -4.19
C TYR A 130 -13.61 -8.40 -2.67
N ASP A 131 -13.97 -9.53 -2.07
CA ASP A 131 -13.88 -9.73 -0.63
C ASP A 131 -12.43 -9.60 -0.16
N LEU A 132 -11.47 -10.08 -0.96
CA LEU A 132 -10.05 -9.98 -0.62
C LEU A 132 -9.58 -8.53 -0.56
N VAL A 133 -9.97 -7.69 -1.53
CA VAL A 133 -9.65 -6.26 -1.57
C VAL A 133 -10.35 -5.51 -0.44
N ASP A 134 -11.65 -5.74 -0.26
CA ASP A 134 -12.46 -5.08 0.77
C ASP A 134 -11.97 -5.44 2.18
N ASN A 135 -11.69 -6.72 2.43
CA ASN A 135 -11.08 -7.15 3.68
C ASN A 135 -9.68 -6.58 3.87
N THR A 136 -8.87 -6.45 2.82
CA THR A 136 -7.56 -5.78 2.89
C THR A 136 -7.70 -4.34 3.39
N LEU A 137 -8.65 -3.58 2.83
CA LEU A 137 -8.92 -2.20 3.25
C LEU A 137 -9.31 -2.12 4.74
N LYS A 138 -10.12 -3.07 5.21
CA LYS A 138 -10.64 -3.14 6.58
C LYS A 138 -9.60 -3.66 7.59
N ILE A 139 -8.99 -4.81 7.32
CA ILE A 139 -8.02 -5.47 8.20
C ILE A 139 -6.78 -4.60 8.39
N LEU A 140 -6.30 -3.93 7.34
CA LEU A 140 -5.16 -3.02 7.43
C LEU A 140 -5.57 -1.58 7.75
N ASN A 141 -6.86 -1.30 7.93
CA ASN A 141 -7.42 0.04 8.17
C ASN A 141 -6.79 1.11 7.25
N LEU A 142 -6.76 0.82 5.94
CA LEU A 142 -6.08 1.68 4.97
C LEU A 142 -6.80 3.01 4.78
N ASN A 143 -8.02 3.19 5.31
CA ASN A 143 -8.80 4.41 5.24
C ASN A 143 -8.86 5.19 6.56
N CYS A 144 -7.94 4.96 7.50
CA CYS A 144 -7.82 5.81 8.68
C CYS A 144 -7.53 7.27 8.29
N GLU A 145 -7.96 8.24 9.11
CA GLU A 145 -7.90 9.67 8.76
C GLU A 145 -6.50 10.17 8.40
N ARG A 146 -5.46 9.64 9.05
CA ARG A 146 -4.06 9.96 8.74
C ARG A 146 -3.69 9.55 7.32
N LEU A 147 -4.07 8.34 6.89
CA LEU A 147 -3.77 7.86 5.54
C LEU A 147 -4.61 8.59 4.49
N LYS A 148 -5.90 8.84 4.76
CA LYS A 148 -6.73 9.69 3.88
C LYS A 148 -6.14 11.08 3.70
N SER A 149 -5.69 11.70 4.78
CA SER A 149 -5.02 13.01 4.76
C SER A 149 -3.76 12.97 3.90
N HIS A 150 -2.93 11.94 4.06
CA HIS A 150 -1.73 11.77 3.24
C HIS A 150 -2.06 11.64 1.74
N ARG A 151 -3.05 10.81 1.37
CA ARG A 151 -3.47 10.67 -0.03
C ARG A 151 -4.00 11.97 -0.62
N ARG A 152 -4.72 12.77 0.17
CA ARG A 152 -5.16 14.11 -0.26
C ARG A 152 -3.97 15.05 -0.51
N GLU A 153 -2.90 14.96 0.28
CA GLU A 153 -1.67 15.74 0.01
C GLU A 153 -0.97 15.29 -1.28
N VAL A 154 -0.93 13.98 -1.56
CA VAL A 154 -0.44 13.46 -2.84
C VAL A 154 -1.28 14.01 -4.01
N LEU A 155 -2.61 13.97 -3.90
CA LEU A 155 -3.52 14.54 -4.90
C LEU A 155 -3.31 16.05 -5.08
N LYS A 156 -3.15 16.81 -4.00
CA LYS A 156 -2.85 18.25 -4.09
C LYS A 156 -1.54 18.50 -4.82
N SER A 157 -0.51 17.71 -4.51
CA SER A 157 0.79 17.81 -5.19
C SER A 157 0.67 17.50 -6.69
N TYR A 158 -0.03 16.42 -7.02
CA TYR A 158 -0.34 16.05 -8.40
C TYR A 158 -1.05 17.18 -9.16
N ASN A 159 -2.10 17.75 -8.58
CA ASN A 159 -2.86 18.84 -9.19
C ASN A 159 -2.02 20.11 -9.41
N ARG A 160 -1.09 20.42 -8.49
CA ARG A 160 -0.15 21.54 -8.67
C ARG A 160 0.79 21.30 -9.85
N GLU A 161 1.31 20.09 -9.99
CA GLU A 161 2.20 19.73 -11.10
C GLU A 161 1.46 19.74 -12.45
N ILE A 162 0.23 19.20 -12.50
CA ILE A 162 -0.65 19.31 -13.68
C ILE A 162 -0.87 20.77 -14.08
N LYS A 163 -1.15 21.64 -13.11
CA LYS A 163 -1.39 23.07 -13.40
C LYS A 163 -0.16 23.71 -14.04
N LYS A 164 1.04 23.42 -13.54
CA LYS A 164 2.30 23.91 -14.12
C LYS A 164 2.50 23.37 -15.54
N ALA A 165 2.32 22.08 -15.75
CA ALA A 165 2.47 21.45 -17.06
C ALA A 165 1.52 22.03 -18.12
N ARG A 166 0.26 22.31 -17.73
CA ARG A 166 -0.71 22.99 -18.60
C ARG A 166 -0.27 24.40 -18.97
N MET A 167 0.32 25.15 -18.04
CA MET A 167 0.82 26.50 -18.30
C MET A 167 2.06 26.49 -19.21
N SER A 168 2.89 25.45 -19.15
CA SER A 168 4.08 25.31 -19.99
C SER A 168 3.83 24.55 -21.31
N GLY A 169 2.63 24.05 -21.55
CA GLY A 169 2.30 23.24 -22.74
C GLY A 169 3.00 21.88 -22.78
N ASP A 170 3.37 21.30 -21.63
CA ASP A 170 4.08 20.02 -21.58
C ASP A 170 3.11 18.84 -21.82
N ALA A 171 3.02 18.38 -23.06
CA ALA A 171 2.17 17.27 -23.47
C ALA A 171 2.59 15.92 -22.86
N ASP A 172 3.88 15.73 -22.60
CA ASP A 172 4.46 14.47 -22.12
C ASP A 172 4.50 14.38 -20.58
N PHE A 173 3.88 15.35 -19.90
CA PHE A 173 3.95 15.48 -18.45
C PHE A 173 3.57 14.20 -17.70
N HIS A 174 2.50 13.50 -18.11
CA HIS A 174 2.06 12.29 -17.41
C HIS A 174 3.08 11.16 -17.52
N SER A 175 3.69 10.95 -18.69
CA SER A 175 4.73 9.94 -18.90
C SER A 175 5.98 10.27 -18.10
N LYS A 176 6.44 11.53 -18.12
CA LYS A 176 7.57 12.00 -17.30
C LYS A 176 7.29 11.85 -15.80
N LEU A 177 6.06 12.10 -15.39
CA LEU A 177 5.64 11.96 -13.99
C LEU A 177 5.58 10.49 -13.57
N ALA A 178 5.06 9.61 -14.41
CA ALA A 178 5.06 8.17 -14.20
C ALA A 178 6.49 7.66 -14.03
N GLU A 179 7.40 8.01 -14.95
CA GLU A 179 8.82 7.67 -14.85
C GLU A 179 9.42 8.19 -13.54
N ARG A 180 9.14 9.43 -13.14
CA ARG A 180 9.65 10.00 -11.89
C ARG A 180 9.12 9.28 -10.64
N TRP A 181 7.83 8.92 -10.62
CA TRP A 181 7.19 8.29 -9.45
C TRP A 181 7.49 6.80 -9.34
N PHE A 182 7.63 6.11 -10.47
CA PHE A 182 7.85 4.66 -10.53
C PHE A 182 9.30 4.31 -10.93
N ARG A 183 10.23 5.28 -10.90
CA ARG A 183 11.65 5.08 -11.25
C ARG A 183 12.33 3.99 -10.42
N LYS A 184 11.90 3.83 -9.17
CA LYS A 184 12.39 2.77 -8.29
C LYS A 184 11.46 1.58 -8.48
N LYS A 185 11.99 0.35 -8.49
CA LYS A 185 11.13 -0.84 -8.44
C LYS A 185 10.30 -0.79 -7.18
N TRP A 186 9.01 -1.00 -7.39
CA TRP A 186 7.94 -0.55 -6.53
C TRP A 186 7.03 -1.81 -6.47
N PRO A 187 6.63 -2.34 -5.30
CA PRO A 187 5.79 -3.55 -5.25
C PRO A 187 4.45 -3.32 -5.95
N SER A 188 3.89 -4.28 -6.68
CA SER A 188 2.67 -4.16 -7.52
C SER A 188 1.46 -3.44 -6.87
N PHE A 189 1.45 -3.35 -5.56
CA PHE A 189 0.55 -2.58 -4.70
C PHE A 189 0.69 -1.04 -4.81
N PHE A 190 0.49 -0.45 -6.00
CA PHE A 190 0.32 1.01 -6.13
C PHE A 190 -1.11 1.43 -6.33
N THR A 191 -1.63 2.23 -5.43
CA THR A 191 -3.02 2.66 -5.47
C THR A 191 -3.10 4.14 -5.76
N THR A 192 -2.59 5.02 -4.89
CA THR A 192 -2.91 6.45 -5.04
C THR A 192 -2.21 7.06 -6.25
N ARG A 193 -0.89 6.87 -6.38
CA ARG A 193 -0.12 7.43 -7.51
C ARG A 193 -0.51 6.79 -8.83
N ARG A 194 -0.69 5.47 -8.84
CA ARG A 194 -1.13 4.69 -10.01
C ARG A 194 -2.53 5.12 -10.47
N LEU A 195 -3.49 5.21 -9.56
CA LEU A 195 -4.86 5.65 -9.87
C LEU A 195 -4.93 7.12 -10.32
N LEU A 196 -4.03 7.98 -9.84
CA LEU A 196 -3.96 9.37 -10.33
C LEU A 196 -3.45 9.47 -11.77
N LEU A 197 -2.47 8.65 -12.14
CA LEU A 197 -1.86 8.62 -13.46
C LEU A 197 -2.64 7.76 -14.47
N GLY A 198 -3.49 6.84 -13.98
CA GLY A 198 -4.34 5.98 -14.82
C GLY A 198 -3.52 5.20 -15.84
N LYS A 199 -3.94 5.23 -17.10
CA LYS A 199 -3.26 4.52 -18.20
C LYS A 199 -1.75 4.77 -18.30
N HIS A 200 -1.28 5.97 -17.93
CA HIS A 200 0.14 6.29 -18.01
C HIS A 200 0.97 5.53 -16.96
N ALA A 201 0.37 5.19 -15.83
CA ALA A 201 1.00 4.28 -14.87
C ALA A 201 1.01 2.85 -15.41
N GLU A 202 -0.11 2.38 -15.97
CA GLU A 202 -0.22 1.02 -16.52
C GLU A 202 0.76 0.79 -17.67
N GLU A 203 0.86 1.73 -18.60
CA GLU A 203 1.82 1.72 -19.72
C GLU A 203 3.26 1.70 -19.20
N PHE A 204 3.58 2.53 -18.19
CA PHE A 204 4.94 2.54 -17.63
C PHE A 204 5.30 1.23 -16.95
N LEU A 205 4.41 0.70 -16.10
CA LEU A 205 4.65 -0.54 -15.35
C LEU A 205 4.82 -1.73 -16.30
N TYR A 206 3.89 -1.90 -17.26
CA TYR A 206 3.96 -3.00 -18.23
C TYR A 206 5.22 -3.02 -19.11
N HIS A 207 5.83 -1.85 -19.37
CA HIS A 207 7.01 -1.74 -20.23
C HIS A 207 8.36 -1.74 -19.49
N ASN A 208 8.37 -1.61 -18.16
CA ASN A 208 9.59 -1.46 -17.37
C ASN A 208 9.76 -2.56 -16.30
N GLU A 209 9.05 -3.68 -16.44
CA GLU A 209 9.24 -4.91 -15.66
C GLU A 209 10.53 -5.67 -16.00
#